data_AF-A0A969B1C3-F1
#
_entry.id   AF-A0A969B1C3-F1
#
_cell.length_a   1.000
_cell.length_b   1.000
_cell.length_c   1.000
_cell.angle_alpha   90.00
_cell.angle_beta   90.00
_cell.angle_gamma   90.00
#
_symmetry.space_group_name_H-M   'P 1'
#
loop_
_entity.id
_entity.type
_entity.pdbx_description
1 polymer ?
#
loop_
_entity_poly.entity_id
_entity_poly.type
_entity_poly.pdbx_seq_one_letter_code
_entity_poly.pdbx_strand_id
1 'polypeptide(L)'
;MLQPLRQRLHDIFTVSDRRDPLTLIDNYGVLVLIAIDVAALILESFDELGKPYALGFRLIERVVVGLFTLEYGLRLWCCVEDPRYVAPLRGRLRYMGTSFALVDLAAFLPFYALNLIPTDWAEIVGPFFRLLRLLKLTRYSESTQIFFRVLRDKRDELLTTLFVVMTLLVIASSLMYFIEREAQPQEFSSIPAAMWWGVITLTTVGYGDVHPITPLGKLLSAILAFLGIGVFALPARDLAAAFSEEMRARHWGRGDRSSRALIANVQDHDGVATADGVATAIATPALRKAEAAADVMQLCVAAATQNKPSTMTSEAPRREETATMVDKLKPVGLSLASLRQYVQLQIKESRPYPWLDVSSIVLSETETTRLKFIQDDLRYRQVQLMNEATVWSRAIYPLLMLAEAGSIHAYSGIALQAAFPNFEIDVIADGVLGEESSGTVEAPFLVVVEAKRGVEGQNPLTQLYLEVLAAAYLNWQADGNPTQTIFGCYTVADVWTFLKAEVSEFDAPKPTLKVEFSRELFEKSEAAEICKILKKIVQQHPRAWVAA
;
A
#
# COMPACT_ATOMS: atom_id res chain seq x y z
N MET A 1 -30.24 -16.90 27.92
CA MET A 1 -30.87 -17.06 26.58
C MET A 1 -30.64 -15.89 25.63
N LEU A 2 -30.55 -14.63 26.09
CA LEU A 2 -30.39 -13.48 25.17
C LEU A 2 -28.95 -13.24 24.67
N GLN A 3 -27.92 -13.69 25.39
CA GLN A 3 -26.50 -13.54 24.99
C GLN A 3 -26.16 -14.17 23.62
N PRO A 4 -26.51 -15.45 23.32
CA PRO A 4 -26.18 -16.03 22.02
C PRO A 4 -26.91 -15.36 20.85
N LEU A 5 -28.14 -14.88 21.06
CA LEU A 5 -28.89 -14.12 20.06
C LEU A 5 -28.25 -12.73 19.82
N ARG A 6 -27.83 -12.06 20.90
CA ARG A 6 -27.19 -10.74 20.84
C ARG A 6 -25.82 -10.80 20.17
N GLN A 7 -25.05 -11.85 20.43
CA GLN A 7 -23.76 -12.11 19.80
C GLN A 7 -23.93 -12.41 18.30
N ARG A 8 -24.89 -13.27 17.95
CA ARG A 8 -25.21 -13.53 16.53
C ARG A 8 -25.67 -12.27 15.78
N LEU A 9 -26.49 -11.42 16.40
CA LEU A 9 -26.87 -10.13 15.81
C LEU A 9 -25.68 -9.18 15.69
N HIS A 10 -24.78 -9.17 16.69
CA HIS A 10 -23.54 -8.40 16.61
C HIS A 10 -22.68 -8.84 15.42
N ASP A 11 -22.55 -10.15 15.19
CA ASP A 11 -21.76 -10.71 14.08
C ASP A 11 -22.38 -10.44 12.70
N ILE A 12 -23.71 -10.34 12.62
CA ILE A 12 -24.42 -9.94 11.39
C ILE A 12 -24.19 -8.45 11.09
N PHE A 13 -24.26 -7.59 12.12
CA PHE A 13 -24.12 -6.14 11.93
C PHE A 13 -22.67 -5.67 11.85
N THR A 14 -21.71 -6.41 12.40
CA THR A 14 -20.28 -6.16 12.26
C THR A 14 -19.77 -6.93 11.04
N VAL A 15 -18.99 -6.29 10.16
CA VAL A 15 -18.54 -6.86 8.87
C VAL A 15 -17.46 -7.93 9.10
N SER A 16 -17.77 -8.98 9.86
CA SER A 16 -16.85 -10.06 10.22
C SER A 16 -16.83 -11.16 9.16
N ASP A 17 -17.97 -11.47 8.53
CA ASP A 17 -18.03 -12.46 7.45
C ASP A 17 -18.90 -12.01 6.27
N ARG A 18 -18.25 -11.68 5.13
CA ARG A 18 -18.92 -11.33 3.88
C ARG A 18 -19.62 -12.53 3.21
N ARG A 19 -19.50 -13.74 3.76
CA ARG A 19 -20.11 -14.97 3.23
C ARG A 19 -21.42 -15.37 3.93
N ASP A 20 -21.80 -14.74 5.03
CA ASP A 20 -23.08 -15.03 5.70
C ASP A 20 -24.25 -14.42 4.90
N PRO A 21 -25.25 -15.21 4.45
CA PRO A 21 -26.42 -14.71 3.75
C PRO A 21 -27.22 -13.68 4.54
N LEU A 22 -27.26 -13.75 5.87
CA LEU A 22 -27.99 -12.78 6.71
C LEU A 22 -27.33 -11.41 6.73
N THR A 23 -26.00 -11.37 6.74
CA THR A 23 -25.19 -10.14 6.62
C THR A 23 -25.37 -9.49 5.24
N LEU A 24 -25.48 -10.30 4.18
CA LEU A 24 -25.79 -9.79 2.84
C LEU A 24 -27.20 -9.21 2.78
N ILE A 25 -28.19 -9.88 3.37
CA ILE A 25 -29.58 -9.38 3.42
C ILE A 25 -29.68 -8.04 4.17
N ASP A 26 -29.00 -7.88 5.31
CA ASP A 26 -28.98 -6.59 6.03
C ASP A 26 -28.36 -5.48 5.16
N ASN A 27 -27.16 -5.72 4.62
CA ASN A 27 -26.44 -4.73 3.83
C ASN A 27 -27.20 -4.31 2.55
N TYR A 28 -27.69 -5.28 1.78
CA TYR A 28 -28.48 -4.99 0.58
C TYR A 28 -29.86 -4.45 0.93
N GLY A 29 -30.47 -4.90 2.03
CA GLY A 29 -31.75 -4.41 2.52
C GLY A 29 -31.70 -2.92 2.85
N VAL A 30 -30.68 -2.47 3.60
CA VAL A 30 -30.50 -1.05 3.89
C VAL A 30 -30.23 -0.25 2.62
N LEU A 31 -29.43 -0.77 1.69
CA LEU A 31 -29.19 -0.11 0.40
C LEU A 31 -30.49 0.07 -0.41
N VAL A 32 -31.34 -0.96 -0.46
CA VAL A 32 -32.64 -0.91 -1.14
C VAL A 32 -33.57 0.10 -0.45
N LEU A 33 -33.58 0.16 0.89
CA LEU A 33 -34.37 1.15 1.62
C LEU A 33 -33.92 2.59 1.30
N ILE A 34 -32.62 2.84 1.22
CA ILE A 34 -32.09 4.14 0.80
C ILE A 34 -32.51 4.45 -0.64
N ALA A 35 -32.41 3.48 -1.55
CA ALA A 35 -32.81 3.67 -2.94
C ALA A 35 -34.32 3.98 -3.09
N ILE A 36 -35.17 3.27 -2.35
CA ILE A 36 -36.62 3.52 -2.30
C ILE A 36 -36.91 4.93 -1.76
N ASP A 37 -36.22 5.34 -0.71
CA ASP A 37 -36.41 6.66 -0.10
C ASP A 37 -36.00 7.80 -1.03
N VAL A 38 -34.86 7.66 -1.71
CA VAL A 38 -34.38 8.63 -2.70
C VAL A 38 -35.31 8.68 -3.91
N ALA A 39 -35.76 7.51 -4.40
CA ALA A 39 -36.72 7.46 -5.49
C ALA A 39 -38.06 8.12 -5.08
N ALA A 40 -38.54 7.86 -3.86
CA ALA A 40 -39.74 8.51 -3.31
C ALA A 40 -39.57 10.02 -3.24
N LEU A 41 -38.42 10.52 -2.76
CA LEU A 41 -38.11 11.95 -2.72
C LEU A 41 -38.10 12.59 -4.12
N ILE A 42 -37.49 11.93 -5.10
CA ILE A 42 -37.45 12.41 -6.49
C ILE A 42 -38.86 12.42 -7.08
N LEU A 43 -39.65 11.35 -6.89
CA LEU A 43 -41.01 11.26 -7.42
C LEU A 43 -41.97 12.24 -6.74
N GLU A 44 -41.82 12.48 -5.45
CA GLU A 44 -42.59 13.48 -4.69
C GLU A 44 -42.32 14.92 -5.19
N SER A 45 -41.13 15.19 -5.75
CA SER A 45 -40.78 16.51 -6.29
C SER A 45 -41.57 16.91 -7.55
N PHE A 46 -42.18 15.95 -8.25
CA PHE A 46 -43.05 16.24 -9.39
C PHE A 46 -44.45 16.59 -8.91
N ASP A 47 -44.95 17.80 -9.21
CA ASP A 47 -46.28 18.27 -8.80
C ASP A 47 -47.42 17.29 -9.19
N GLU A 48 -47.30 16.63 -10.35
CA GLU A 48 -48.28 15.67 -10.87
C GLU A 48 -48.35 14.37 -10.06
N LEU A 49 -47.28 14.01 -9.36
CA LEU A 49 -47.18 12.78 -8.57
C LEU A 49 -47.25 13.07 -7.06
N GLY A 50 -46.61 14.14 -6.60
CA GLY A 50 -46.50 14.51 -5.20
C GLY A 50 -47.85 14.77 -4.55
N LYS A 51 -48.71 15.61 -5.15
CA LYS A 51 -50.02 15.97 -4.56
C LYS A 51 -51.01 14.81 -4.54
N PRO A 52 -51.22 14.04 -5.64
CA PRO A 52 -52.19 12.95 -5.65
C PRO A 52 -51.76 11.75 -4.79
N TYR A 53 -50.47 11.47 -4.69
CA TYR A 53 -49.93 10.31 -3.96
C TYR A 53 -49.25 10.67 -2.62
N ALA A 54 -49.47 11.89 -2.09
CA ALA A 54 -48.86 12.38 -0.85
C ALA A 54 -49.02 11.45 0.36
N LEU A 55 -50.15 10.73 0.46
CA LEU A 55 -50.35 9.74 1.53
C LEU A 55 -49.41 8.54 1.36
N GLY A 56 -49.19 8.09 0.13
CA GLY A 56 -48.28 6.99 -0.20
C GLY A 56 -46.83 7.33 0.13
N PHE A 57 -46.36 8.52 -0.28
CA PHE A 57 -45.00 8.98 0.03
C PHE A 57 -44.77 9.11 1.55
N ARG A 58 -45.73 9.68 2.28
CA ARG A 58 -45.66 9.75 3.76
C ARG A 58 -45.65 8.37 4.42
N LEU A 59 -46.38 7.39 3.87
CA LEU A 59 -46.36 6.02 4.37
C LEU A 59 -44.99 5.36 4.14
N ILE A 60 -44.44 5.50 2.92
CA ILE A 60 -43.11 5.00 2.58
C ILE A 60 -42.08 5.59 3.54
N GLU A 61 -42.08 6.91 3.74
CA GLU A 61 -41.15 7.56 4.65
C GLU A 61 -41.26 6.99 6.08
N ARG A 62 -42.47 6.88 6.63
CA ARG A 62 -42.67 6.34 7.98
C ARG A 62 -42.16 4.91 8.11
N VAL A 63 -42.39 4.08 7.10
CA VAL A 63 -41.92 2.69 7.08
C VAL A 63 -40.39 2.65 7.03
N VAL A 64 -39.76 3.39 6.11
CA VAL A 64 -38.29 3.43 5.96
C VAL A 64 -37.62 3.96 7.23
N VAL A 65 -38.13 5.08 7.78
CA VAL A 65 -37.63 5.65 9.03
C VAL A 65 -37.79 4.67 10.20
N GLY A 66 -38.95 4.01 10.29
CA GLY A 66 -39.20 2.98 11.30
C GLY A 66 -38.19 1.84 11.21
N LEU A 67 -37.89 1.35 10.00
CA LEU A 67 -36.90 0.31 9.77
C LEU A 67 -35.47 0.77 10.12
N PHE A 68 -35.07 2.00 9.79
CA PHE A 68 -33.78 2.55 10.21
C PHE A 68 -33.68 2.75 11.73
N THR A 69 -34.76 3.16 12.37
CA THR A 69 -34.82 3.30 13.83
C THR A 69 -34.65 1.93 14.50
N LEU A 70 -35.33 0.91 13.97
CA LEU A 70 -35.23 -0.46 14.45
C LEU A 70 -33.81 -1.01 14.28
N GLU A 71 -33.22 -0.85 13.10
CA GLU A 71 -31.85 -1.28 12.81
C GLU A 71 -30.83 -0.61 13.75
N TYR A 72 -30.94 0.71 13.97
CA TYR A 72 -30.07 1.43 14.90
C TYR A 72 -30.26 0.94 16.35
N GLY A 73 -31.51 0.70 16.76
CA GLY A 73 -31.83 0.17 18.09
C GLY A 73 -31.24 -1.22 18.32
N LEU A 74 -31.33 -2.10 17.32
CA LEU A 74 -30.73 -3.43 17.36
C LEU A 74 -29.20 -3.35 17.47
N ARG A 75 -28.55 -2.44 16.71
CA ARG A 75 -27.11 -2.19 16.81
C ARG A 75 -26.68 -1.68 18.18
N LEU A 76 -27.42 -0.72 18.75
CA LEU A 76 -27.16 -0.20 20.10
C LEU A 76 -27.38 -1.27 21.17
N TRP A 77 -28.30 -2.22 20.93
CA TRP A 77 -28.53 -3.33 21.83
C TRP A 77 -27.38 -4.35 21.82
N CYS A 78 -26.85 -4.67 20.63
CA CYS A 78 -25.78 -5.65 20.44
C CYS A 78 -24.35 -5.09 20.53
N CYS A 79 -24.16 -3.76 20.57
CA CYS A 79 -22.81 -3.15 20.60
C CYS A 79 -21.98 -3.54 21.84
N VAL A 80 -22.62 -3.98 22.93
CA VAL A 80 -21.97 -4.38 24.18
C VAL A 80 -21.15 -5.68 24.07
N GLU A 81 -21.29 -6.41 22.97
CA GLU A 81 -20.45 -7.59 22.67
C GLU A 81 -19.05 -7.20 22.16
N ASP A 82 -18.85 -5.97 21.69
CA ASP A 82 -17.52 -5.46 21.37
C ASP A 82 -16.77 -5.17 22.68
N PRO A 83 -15.53 -5.68 22.86
CA PRO A 83 -14.69 -5.39 24.03
C PRO A 83 -14.52 -3.90 24.35
N ARG A 84 -14.70 -3.01 23.37
CA ARG A 84 -14.62 -1.55 23.52
C ARG A 84 -15.83 -0.92 24.21
N TYR A 85 -16.99 -1.60 24.21
CA TYR A 85 -18.29 -1.06 24.66
C TYR A 85 -19.02 -1.93 25.69
N VAL A 86 -18.31 -2.79 26.43
CA VAL A 86 -18.87 -3.75 27.40
C VAL A 86 -19.76 -3.12 28.49
N ALA A 87 -19.47 -1.88 28.90
CA ALA A 87 -20.24 -1.21 29.95
C ALA A 87 -21.71 -0.93 29.51
N PRO A 88 -22.74 -1.32 30.31
CA PRO A 88 -24.14 -1.32 29.85
C PRO A 88 -24.70 0.02 29.38
N LEU A 89 -24.35 1.11 30.06
CA LEU A 89 -24.82 2.46 29.75
C LEU A 89 -23.70 3.32 29.14
N ARG A 90 -22.53 3.33 29.78
CA ARG A 90 -21.37 4.10 29.30
C ARG A 90 -20.83 3.58 27.97
N GLY A 91 -20.85 2.28 27.74
CA GLY A 91 -20.41 1.66 26.48
C GLY A 91 -21.34 2.00 25.32
N ARG A 92 -22.65 1.95 25.55
CA ARG A 92 -23.67 2.37 24.57
C ARG A 92 -23.58 3.86 24.22
N LEU A 93 -23.47 4.73 25.24
CA LEU A 93 -23.27 6.17 25.01
C LEU A 93 -21.97 6.44 24.24
N ARG A 94 -20.90 5.71 24.54
CA ARG A 94 -19.65 5.79 23.78
C ARG A 94 -19.82 5.32 22.33
N TYR A 95 -20.61 4.28 22.10
CA TYR A 95 -20.94 3.80 20.74
C TYR A 95 -21.71 4.84 19.94
N MET A 96 -22.71 5.51 20.55
CA MET A 96 -23.49 6.57 19.91
C MET A 96 -22.61 7.75 19.42
N GLY A 97 -21.48 8.00 20.10
CA GLY A 97 -20.52 9.03 19.71
C GLY A 97 -19.55 8.64 18.59
N THR A 98 -19.63 7.42 18.05
CA THR A 98 -18.77 6.99 16.94
C THR A 98 -19.25 7.59 15.61
N SER A 99 -18.33 7.87 14.68
CA SER A 99 -18.66 8.51 13.40
C SER A 99 -19.73 7.75 12.61
N PHE A 100 -19.73 6.41 12.62
CA PHE A 100 -20.74 5.61 11.94
C PHE A 100 -22.11 5.64 12.64
N ALA A 101 -22.14 5.60 13.98
CA ALA A 101 -23.39 5.69 14.72
C ALA A 101 -24.03 7.08 14.62
N LEU A 102 -23.22 8.14 14.50
CA LEU A 102 -23.71 9.49 14.24
C LEU A 102 -24.33 9.62 12.84
N VAL A 103 -23.74 8.98 11.83
CA VAL A 103 -24.31 8.91 10.47
C VAL A 103 -25.65 8.18 10.47
N ASP A 104 -25.76 7.05 11.17
CA ASP A 104 -27.02 6.31 11.29
C ASP A 104 -28.09 7.16 12.02
N LEU A 105 -27.69 7.88 13.07
CA LEU A 105 -28.57 8.79 13.80
C LEU A 105 -29.07 9.94 12.93
N ALA A 106 -28.18 10.55 12.14
CA ALA A 106 -28.52 11.64 11.22
C ALA A 106 -29.53 11.22 10.13
N ALA A 107 -29.63 9.93 9.81
CA ALA A 107 -30.55 9.41 8.80
C ALA A 107 -32.02 9.40 9.25
N PHE A 108 -32.30 9.16 10.54
CA PHE A 108 -33.68 9.04 11.04
C PHE A 108 -34.07 10.10 12.07
N LEU A 109 -33.12 10.62 12.85
CA LEU A 109 -33.40 11.57 13.93
C LEU A 109 -34.09 12.86 13.44
N PRO A 110 -33.72 13.45 12.28
CA PRO A 110 -34.41 14.64 11.79
C PRO A 110 -35.91 14.43 11.57
N PHE A 111 -36.34 13.23 11.15
CA PHE A 111 -37.77 12.94 11.00
C PHE A 111 -38.50 13.14 12.34
N TYR A 112 -38.04 12.52 13.42
CA TYR A 112 -38.68 12.66 14.73
C TYR A 112 -38.56 14.09 15.27
N ALA A 113 -37.42 14.75 15.05
CA ALA A 113 -37.19 16.12 15.52
C ALA A 113 -38.11 17.14 14.81
N LEU A 114 -38.28 17.01 13.50
CA LEU A 114 -39.14 17.91 12.71
C LEU A 114 -40.62 17.75 13.04
N ASN A 115 -41.06 16.56 13.45
CA ASN A 115 -42.43 16.33 13.93
C ASN A 115 -42.73 17.03 15.28
N LEU A 116 -41.72 17.57 15.97
CA LEU A 116 -41.88 18.36 17.22
C LEU A 116 -41.95 19.87 16.97
N ILE A 117 -41.66 20.33 15.74
CA ILE A 117 -41.59 21.73 15.33
C ILE A 117 -42.88 22.08 14.55
N PRO A 118 -43.34 23.35 14.52
CA PRO A 118 -44.47 23.75 13.68
C PRO A 118 -44.32 23.35 12.20
N THR A 119 -45.43 22.88 11.61
CA THR A 119 -45.49 22.20 10.31
C THR A 119 -44.90 23.02 9.16
N ASP A 120 -45.06 24.35 9.18
CA ASP A 120 -44.65 25.24 8.08
C ASP A 120 -43.14 25.19 7.80
N TRP A 121 -42.32 25.11 8.86
CA TRP A 121 -40.87 24.97 8.69
C TRP A 121 -40.49 23.55 8.31
N ALA A 122 -41.16 22.54 8.88
CA ALA A 122 -40.86 21.15 8.64
C ALA A 122 -41.04 20.73 7.17
N GLU A 123 -42.02 21.30 6.46
CA GLU A 123 -42.24 21.03 5.04
C GLU A 123 -41.15 21.61 4.13
N ILE A 124 -40.56 22.76 4.52
CA ILE A 124 -39.50 23.42 3.73
C ILE A 124 -38.14 22.75 3.94
N VAL A 125 -37.74 22.50 5.20
CA VAL A 125 -36.42 21.90 5.50
C VAL A 125 -36.42 20.37 5.52
N GLY A 126 -37.59 19.73 5.65
CA GLY A 126 -37.72 18.26 5.70
C GLY A 126 -37.03 17.54 4.54
N PRO A 127 -37.28 17.93 3.27
CA PRO A 127 -36.62 17.31 2.10
C PRO A 127 -35.09 17.36 2.17
N PHE A 128 -34.50 18.45 2.67
CA PHE A 128 -33.05 18.58 2.83
C PHE A 128 -32.50 17.57 3.86
N PHE A 129 -33.18 17.42 5.00
CA PHE A 129 -32.76 16.46 6.02
C PHE A 129 -32.94 15.00 5.59
N ARG A 130 -33.90 14.70 4.71
CA ARG A 130 -34.02 13.37 4.10
C ARG A 130 -32.77 12.99 3.31
N LEU A 131 -32.08 13.94 2.67
CA LEU A 131 -30.82 13.68 1.96
C LEU A 131 -29.69 13.19 2.89
N LEU A 132 -29.74 13.50 4.20
CA LEU A 132 -28.76 12.96 5.15
C LEU A 132 -28.79 11.43 5.23
N ARG A 133 -29.90 10.79 4.84
CA ARG A 133 -30.00 9.32 4.73
C ARG A 133 -29.02 8.75 3.72
N LEU A 134 -28.62 9.50 2.70
CA LEU A 134 -27.57 9.10 1.75
C LEU A 134 -26.22 8.89 2.44
N LEU A 135 -25.97 9.55 3.58
CA LEU A 135 -24.74 9.36 4.34
C LEU A 135 -24.61 7.92 4.86
N LYS A 136 -25.72 7.18 5.05
CA LYS A 136 -25.65 5.75 5.39
C LYS A 136 -24.88 4.93 4.34
N LEU A 137 -24.87 5.33 3.07
CA LEU A 137 -24.11 4.66 2.00
C LEU A 137 -22.61 4.59 2.29
N THR A 138 -22.08 5.57 3.05
CA THR A 138 -20.66 5.63 3.43
C THR A 138 -20.23 4.41 4.26
N ARG A 139 -21.16 3.81 5.02
CA ARG A 139 -20.90 2.60 5.82
C ARG A 139 -20.82 1.35 4.95
N TYR A 140 -21.62 1.27 3.88
CA TYR A 140 -21.73 0.07 3.04
C TYR A 140 -20.75 0.06 1.86
N SER A 141 -20.21 1.23 1.49
CA SER A 141 -19.19 1.36 0.44
C SER A 141 -17.78 1.36 1.03
N GLU A 142 -17.03 0.27 0.78
CA GLU A 142 -15.61 0.18 1.16
C GLU A 142 -14.78 1.31 0.53
N SER A 143 -15.08 1.67 -0.72
CA SER A 143 -14.42 2.76 -1.45
C SER A 143 -14.67 4.12 -0.81
N THR A 144 -15.88 4.36 -0.28
CA THR A 144 -16.21 5.61 0.40
C THR A 144 -15.51 5.70 1.77
N GLN A 145 -15.36 4.58 2.48
CA GLN A 145 -14.56 4.55 3.70
C GLN A 145 -13.08 4.85 3.44
N ILE A 146 -12.53 4.33 2.32
CA ILE A 146 -11.17 4.66 1.86
C ILE A 146 -11.08 6.17 1.60
N PHE A 147 -12.05 6.72 0.88
CA PHE A 147 -12.09 8.14 0.57
C PHE A 147 -12.03 9.01 1.82
N PHE A 148 -12.90 8.77 2.80
CA PHE A 148 -12.89 9.56 4.03
C PHE A 148 -11.63 9.37 4.87
N ARG A 149 -11.01 8.19 4.84
CA ARG A 149 -9.71 7.95 5.49
C ARG A 149 -8.62 8.79 4.84
N VAL A 150 -8.49 8.71 3.53
CA VAL A 150 -7.51 9.49 2.76
C VAL A 150 -7.69 10.98 3.01
N LEU A 151 -8.92 11.50 3.01
CA LEU A 151 -9.17 12.91 3.34
C LEU A 151 -8.74 13.27 4.77
N ARG A 152 -8.95 12.37 5.72
CA ARG A 152 -8.56 12.61 7.12
C ARG A 152 -7.05 12.62 7.28
N ASP A 153 -6.38 11.70 6.60
CA ASP A 153 -4.92 11.55 6.65
C ASP A 153 -4.23 12.69 5.91
N LYS A 154 -4.84 13.22 4.85
CA LYS A 154 -4.34 14.35 4.05
C LYS A 154 -4.97 15.70 4.38
N ARG A 155 -5.62 15.82 5.53
CA ARG A 155 -6.37 17.04 5.89
C ARG A 155 -5.47 18.28 5.96
N ASP A 156 -4.24 18.14 6.46
CA ASP A 156 -3.35 19.27 6.73
C ASP A 156 -2.76 19.79 5.40
N GLU A 157 -2.43 18.90 4.46
CA GLU A 157 -2.05 19.29 3.09
C GLU A 157 -3.22 19.94 2.35
N LEU A 158 -4.43 19.35 2.41
CA LEU A 158 -5.63 19.90 1.76
C LEU A 158 -6.00 21.30 2.28
N LEU A 159 -5.94 21.50 3.60
CA LEU A 159 -6.21 22.80 4.21
C LEU A 159 -5.18 23.85 3.78
N THR A 160 -3.91 23.45 3.66
CA THR A 160 -2.85 24.34 3.18
C THR A 160 -3.09 24.76 1.74
N THR A 161 -3.43 23.82 0.85
CA THR A 161 -3.71 24.17 -0.55
C THR A 161 -4.98 25.00 -0.70
N LEU A 162 -6.03 24.70 0.08
CA LEU A 162 -7.25 25.51 0.11
C LEU A 162 -6.97 26.94 0.56
N PHE A 163 -6.12 27.12 1.58
CA PHE A 163 -5.71 28.45 2.04
C PHE A 163 -5.00 29.25 0.95
N VAL A 164 -4.09 28.62 0.19
CA VAL A 164 -3.40 29.25 -0.94
C VAL A 164 -4.39 29.63 -2.05
N VAL A 165 -5.30 28.73 -2.42
CA VAL A 165 -6.35 28.98 -3.42
C VAL A 165 -7.25 30.14 -3.01
N MET A 166 -7.72 30.17 -1.77
CA MET A 166 -8.58 31.24 -1.27
C MET A 166 -7.86 32.59 -1.23
N THR A 167 -6.58 32.60 -0.85
CA THR A 167 -5.76 33.81 -0.87
C THR A 167 -5.60 34.34 -2.30
N LEU A 168 -5.27 33.46 -3.25
CA LEU A 168 -5.18 33.81 -4.67
C LEU A 168 -6.51 34.34 -5.21
N LEU A 169 -7.62 33.69 -4.88
CA LEU A 169 -8.96 34.12 -5.27
C LEU A 169 -9.26 35.55 -4.80
N VAL A 170 -9.01 35.86 -3.54
CA VAL A 170 -9.26 37.20 -2.98
C VAL A 170 -8.38 38.26 -3.65
N ILE A 171 -7.10 37.97 -3.85
CA ILE A 171 -6.16 38.90 -4.53
C ILE A 171 -6.59 39.13 -5.98
N ALA A 172 -6.82 38.05 -6.73
CA ALA A 172 -7.24 38.10 -8.13
C ALA A 172 -8.55 38.88 -8.32
N SER A 173 -9.54 38.59 -7.48
CA SER A 173 -10.86 39.22 -7.56
C SER A 173 -10.81 40.70 -7.17
N SER A 174 -10.02 41.06 -6.16
CA SER A 174 -9.82 42.45 -5.77
C SER A 174 -9.15 43.24 -6.88
N LEU A 175 -8.11 42.67 -7.49
CA LEU A 175 -7.40 43.33 -8.59
C LEU A 175 -8.33 43.49 -9.81
N MET A 176 -9.09 42.45 -10.16
CA MET A 176 -10.04 42.53 -11.27
C MET A 176 -11.15 43.55 -11.01
N TYR A 177 -11.68 43.61 -9.80
CA TYR A 177 -12.64 44.63 -9.39
C TYR A 177 -12.10 46.05 -9.62
N PHE A 178 -10.88 46.36 -9.18
CA PHE A 178 -10.31 47.70 -9.38
C PHE A 178 -10.05 48.03 -10.85
N ILE A 179 -9.81 47.02 -11.69
CA ILE A 179 -9.53 47.21 -13.12
C ILE A 179 -10.81 47.37 -13.94
N GLU A 180 -11.82 46.55 -13.68
CA GLU A 180 -13.02 46.44 -14.53
C GLU A 180 -14.20 47.27 -14.00
N ARG A 181 -14.22 47.70 -12.73
CA ARG A 181 -15.39 48.40 -12.15
C ARG A 181 -15.80 49.64 -12.93
N GLU A 182 -14.86 50.43 -13.44
CA GLU A 182 -15.21 51.63 -14.20
C GLU A 182 -15.85 51.30 -15.56
N ALA A 183 -15.39 50.22 -16.20
CA ALA A 183 -15.91 49.77 -17.49
C ALA A 183 -17.21 48.96 -17.35
N GLN A 184 -17.37 48.21 -16.26
CA GLN A 184 -18.45 47.26 -16.01
C GLN A 184 -18.92 47.31 -14.54
N PRO A 185 -19.53 48.43 -14.10
CA PRO A 185 -19.89 48.63 -12.69
C PRO A 185 -21.01 47.71 -12.18
N GLN A 186 -21.80 47.13 -13.08
CA GLN A 186 -22.86 46.18 -12.73
C GLN A 186 -22.28 44.79 -12.45
N GLU A 187 -21.40 44.30 -13.33
CA GLU A 187 -20.78 42.97 -13.22
C GLU A 187 -19.70 42.94 -12.12
N PHE A 188 -18.84 43.97 -12.08
CA PHE A 188 -17.79 44.13 -11.07
C PHE A 188 -18.22 45.16 -10.01
N SER A 189 -19.41 44.98 -9.45
CA SER A 189 -20.02 45.91 -8.47
C SER A 189 -19.37 45.90 -7.09
N SER A 190 -18.79 44.76 -6.70
CA SER A 190 -18.12 44.57 -5.41
C SER A 190 -17.04 43.48 -5.51
N ILE A 191 -16.14 43.39 -4.53
CA ILE A 191 -15.13 42.32 -4.50
C ILE A 191 -15.80 40.93 -4.46
N PRO A 192 -16.85 40.66 -3.66
CA PRO A 192 -17.56 39.38 -3.73
C PRO A 192 -18.21 39.08 -5.09
N ALA A 193 -18.72 40.10 -5.79
CA ALA A 193 -19.21 39.91 -7.16
C ALA A 193 -18.06 39.51 -8.11
N ALA A 194 -16.90 40.15 -7.99
CA ALA A 194 -15.70 39.76 -8.73
C ALA A 194 -15.16 38.36 -8.33
N MET A 195 -15.42 37.91 -7.10
CA MET A 195 -15.07 36.56 -6.65
C MET A 195 -15.86 35.48 -7.39
N TRP A 196 -17.10 35.76 -7.82
CA TRP A 196 -17.82 34.82 -8.69
C TRP A 196 -17.05 34.57 -9.99
N TRP A 197 -16.62 35.64 -10.67
CA TRP A 197 -15.73 35.56 -11.83
C TRP A 197 -14.43 34.81 -11.52
N GLY A 198 -13.80 35.11 -10.38
CA GLY A 198 -12.56 34.45 -9.96
C GLY A 198 -12.73 32.95 -9.73
N VAL A 199 -13.83 32.52 -9.09
CA VAL A 199 -14.14 31.11 -8.85
C VAL A 199 -14.33 30.38 -10.18
N ILE A 200 -15.20 30.86 -11.07
CA ILE A 200 -15.48 30.19 -12.35
C ILE A 200 -14.27 30.15 -13.27
N THR A 201 -13.39 31.15 -13.18
CA THR A 201 -12.16 31.24 -13.99
C THR A 201 -11.08 30.31 -13.45
N LEU A 202 -10.78 30.37 -12.14
CA LEU A 202 -9.73 29.54 -11.53
C LEU A 202 -10.10 28.05 -11.49
N THR A 203 -11.39 27.73 -11.40
CA THR A 203 -11.90 26.34 -11.49
C THR A 203 -12.07 25.84 -12.92
N THR A 204 -11.76 26.65 -13.93
CA THR A 204 -11.86 26.32 -15.36
C THR A 204 -13.28 26.03 -15.87
N VAL A 205 -14.32 26.43 -15.12
CA VAL A 205 -15.74 26.28 -15.53
C VAL A 205 -16.10 27.28 -16.64
N GLY A 206 -15.81 28.57 -16.42
CA GLY A 206 -15.97 29.62 -17.42
C GLY A 206 -17.36 29.73 -18.06
N TYR A 207 -18.42 29.97 -17.27
CA TYR A 207 -19.77 30.18 -17.81
C TYR A 207 -19.86 31.32 -18.84
N GLY A 208 -18.97 32.31 -18.74
CA GLY A 208 -18.88 33.43 -19.69
C GLY A 208 -19.91 34.54 -19.43
N ASP A 209 -20.70 34.42 -18.37
CA ASP A 209 -21.65 35.41 -17.87
C ASP A 209 -20.94 36.71 -17.43
N VAL A 210 -19.80 36.59 -16.75
CA VAL A 210 -18.94 37.71 -16.37
C VAL A 210 -17.54 37.52 -16.96
N HIS A 211 -17.00 38.54 -17.62
CA HIS A 211 -15.64 38.51 -18.16
C HIS A 211 -15.06 39.93 -18.29
N PRO A 212 -13.74 40.12 -18.21
CA PRO A 212 -13.12 41.43 -18.38
C PRO A 212 -13.20 41.90 -19.83
N ILE A 213 -13.51 43.18 -20.03
CA ILE A 213 -13.53 43.81 -21.35
C ILE A 213 -12.32 44.71 -21.59
N THR A 214 -11.66 45.20 -20.52
CA THR A 214 -10.50 46.08 -20.63
C THR A 214 -9.25 45.31 -21.09
N PRO A 215 -8.31 45.96 -21.79
CA PRO A 215 -7.05 45.32 -22.18
C PRO A 215 -6.24 44.80 -20.98
N LEU A 216 -6.21 45.58 -19.90
CA LEU A 216 -5.50 45.21 -18.67
C LEU A 216 -6.18 44.03 -17.97
N GLY A 217 -7.51 44.01 -17.89
CA GLY A 217 -8.28 42.91 -17.30
C GLY A 217 -8.13 41.61 -18.09
N LYS A 218 -8.09 41.70 -19.43
CA LYS A 218 -7.80 40.55 -20.30
C LYS A 218 -6.39 40.01 -20.10
N LEU A 219 -5.38 40.88 -19.99
CA LEU A 219 -4.00 40.46 -19.70
C LEU A 219 -3.90 39.78 -18.34
N LEU A 220 -4.48 40.37 -17.30
CA LEU A 220 -4.52 39.80 -15.96
C LEU A 220 -5.21 38.43 -15.96
N SER A 221 -6.34 38.31 -16.66
CA SER A 221 -7.08 37.05 -16.75
C SER A 221 -6.31 35.96 -17.48
N ALA A 222 -5.56 36.30 -18.53
CA ALA A 222 -4.70 35.35 -19.21
C ALA A 222 -3.65 34.78 -18.24
N ILE A 223 -2.98 35.65 -17.47
CA ILE A 223 -1.99 35.23 -16.46
C ILE A 223 -2.64 34.35 -15.37
N LEU A 224 -3.79 34.78 -14.85
CA LEU A 224 -4.51 34.06 -13.81
C LEU A 224 -5.06 32.71 -14.29
N ALA A 225 -5.45 32.58 -15.56
CA ALA A 225 -5.89 31.31 -16.13
C ALA A 225 -4.76 30.27 -16.11
N PHE A 226 -3.54 30.65 -16.53
CA PHE A 226 -2.37 29.75 -16.45
C PHE A 226 -2.01 29.40 -14.99
N LEU A 227 -2.02 30.39 -14.10
CA LEU A 227 -1.71 30.17 -12.69
C LEU A 227 -2.76 29.30 -11.99
N GLY A 228 -4.05 29.51 -12.31
CA GLY A 228 -5.18 28.79 -11.75
C GLY A 228 -5.09 27.30 -12.01
N ILE A 229 -4.79 26.89 -13.25
CA ILE A 229 -4.59 25.47 -13.61
C ILE A 229 -3.51 24.83 -12.73
N GLY A 230 -2.39 25.52 -12.51
CA GLY A 230 -1.29 25.00 -11.69
C GLY A 230 -1.66 24.82 -10.22
N VAL A 231 -2.33 25.82 -9.62
CA VAL A 231 -2.68 25.80 -8.20
C VAL A 231 -3.83 24.81 -7.92
N PHE A 232 -4.85 24.75 -8.76
CA PHE A 232 -5.97 23.82 -8.61
C PHE A 232 -5.60 22.36 -8.93
N ALA A 233 -4.48 22.10 -9.62
CA ALA A 233 -3.98 20.74 -9.83
C ALA A 233 -3.39 20.11 -8.57
N LEU A 234 -2.94 20.91 -7.59
CA LEU A 234 -2.25 20.41 -6.39
C LEU A 234 -3.13 19.53 -5.49
N PRO A 235 -4.36 19.93 -5.08
CA PRO A 235 -5.21 19.08 -4.25
C PRO A 235 -5.56 17.75 -4.94
N ALA A 236 -5.82 17.81 -6.26
CA ALA A 236 -6.15 16.63 -7.05
C ALA A 236 -4.98 15.65 -7.12
N ARG A 237 -3.76 16.16 -7.35
CA ARG A 237 -2.53 15.35 -7.36
C ARG A 237 -2.28 14.69 -6.00
N ASP A 238 -2.39 15.45 -4.93
CA ASP A 238 -2.07 14.98 -3.58
C ASP A 238 -3.09 13.93 -3.12
N LEU A 239 -4.39 14.11 -3.44
CA LEU A 239 -5.41 13.09 -3.26
C LEU A 239 -5.10 11.84 -4.09
N ALA A 240 -4.78 11.98 -5.38
CA ALA A 240 -4.49 10.85 -6.25
C ALA A 240 -3.31 10.01 -5.75
N ALA A 241 -2.24 10.65 -5.27
CA ALA A 241 -1.10 9.99 -4.67
C ALA A 241 -1.51 9.21 -3.41
N ALA A 242 -2.27 9.83 -2.50
CA ALA A 242 -2.72 9.19 -1.27
C ALA A 242 -3.72 8.05 -1.50
N PHE A 243 -4.60 8.16 -2.49
CA PHE A 243 -5.46 7.05 -2.91
C PHE A 243 -4.65 5.88 -3.47
N SER A 244 -3.64 6.16 -4.29
CA SER A 244 -2.75 5.13 -4.85
C SER A 244 -2.00 4.40 -3.74
N GLU A 245 -1.52 5.13 -2.73
CA GLU A 245 -0.84 4.60 -1.56
C GLU A 245 -1.77 3.73 -0.69
N GLU A 246 -2.96 4.21 -0.32
CA GLU A 246 -3.92 3.44 0.48
C GLU A 246 -4.45 2.21 -0.28
N MET A 247 -4.64 2.30 -1.59
CA MET A 247 -5.03 1.14 -2.41
C MET A 247 -3.92 0.08 -2.45
N ARG A 248 -2.65 0.48 -2.61
CA ARG A 248 -1.49 -0.42 -2.50
C ARG A 248 -1.43 -1.07 -1.11
N ALA A 249 -1.57 -0.27 -0.04
CA ALA A 249 -1.57 -0.75 1.33
C ALA A 249 -2.71 -1.73 1.65
N ARG A 250 -3.86 -1.63 0.95
CA ARG A 250 -4.98 -2.57 1.13
C ARG A 250 -4.89 -3.84 0.29
N HIS A 251 -4.38 -3.74 -0.93
CA HIS A 251 -4.01 -4.94 -1.69
C HIS A 251 -3.02 -5.79 -0.89
N TRP A 252 -2.07 -5.13 -0.22
CA TRP A 252 -1.17 -5.72 0.76
C TRP A 252 -1.90 -6.35 1.97
N GLY A 253 -2.83 -5.63 2.61
CA GLY A 253 -3.56 -6.09 3.81
C GLY A 253 -4.67 -7.14 3.60
N ARG A 254 -5.09 -7.43 2.36
CA ARG A 254 -6.03 -8.54 2.05
C ARG A 254 -5.33 -9.90 1.97
N GLY A 255 -4.04 -9.94 1.60
CA GLY A 255 -3.22 -11.15 1.66
C GLY A 255 -3.01 -11.65 3.10
N ASP A 256 -2.85 -10.71 4.05
CA ASP A 256 -2.66 -11.02 5.47
C ASP A 256 -3.93 -11.58 6.14
N ARG A 257 -5.11 -10.98 5.90
CA ARG A 257 -6.38 -11.45 6.48
C ARG A 257 -6.82 -12.82 5.98
N SER A 258 -6.55 -13.14 4.71
CA SER A 258 -6.84 -14.45 4.14
C SER A 258 -5.95 -15.54 4.76
N SER A 259 -4.70 -15.21 5.08
CA SER A 259 -3.79 -16.10 5.81
C SER A 259 -4.24 -16.33 7.26
N ARG A 260 -4.75 -15.29 7.95
CA ARG A 260 -5.26 -15.37 9.32
C ARG A 260 -6.56 -16.17 9.47
N ALA A 261 -7.48 -16.04 8.52
CA ALA A 261 -8.72 -16.82 8.50
C ALA A 261 -8.47 -18.32 8.22
N LEU A 262 -7.46 -18.65 7.42
CA LEU A 262 -7.03 -20.04 7.20
C LEU A 262 -6.44 -20.67 8.47
N ILE A 263 -5.75 -19.90 9.31
CA ILE A 263 -5.19 -20.36 10.59
C ILE A 263 -6.30 -20.63 11.62
N ALA A 264 -7.32 -19.76 11.67
CA ALA A 264 -8.44 -19.90 12.60
C ALA A 264 -9.30 -21.15 12.29
N ASN A 265 -9.54 -21.45 11.01
CA ASN A 265 -10.31 -22.63 10.60
C ASN A 265 -9.62 -23.98 10.87
N VAL A 266 -8.29 -23.99 11.06
CA VAL A 266 -7.56 -25.23 11.43
C VAL A 266 -7.61 -25.49 12.94
N GLN A 267 -7.83 -24.48 13.77
CA GLN A 267 -7.93 -24.64 15.23
C GLN A 267 -9.31 -25.14 15.70
N ASP A 268 -10.37 -24.97 14.90
CA ASP A 268 -11.74 -25.35 15.29
C ASP A 268 -12.06 -26.84 15.07
N HIS A 269 -11.15 -27.61 14.46
CA HIS A 269 -11.39 -29.03 14.18
C HIS A 269 -10.98 -30.00 15.30
N ASP A 270 -10.29 -29.54 16.34
CA ASP A 270 -9.88 -30.37 17.47
C ASP A 270 -10.45 -29.83 18.79
N GLY A 271 -11.55 -30.44 19.24
CA GLY A 271 -12.21 -30.09 20.49
C GLY A 271 -11.36 -30.36 21.74
N VAL A 272 -11.47 -29.44 22.70
CA VAL A 272 -11.14 -29.56 24.13
C VAL A 272 -9.66 -29.78 24.47
N ALA A 273 -8.98 -28.73 24.93
CA ALA A 273 -7.91 -28.86 25.94
C ALA A 273 -7.82 -27.60 26.81
N THR A 274 -7.92 -27.81 28.12
CA THR A 274 -7.85 -26.81 29.20
C THR A 274 -6.50 -26.10 29.26
N ALA A 275 -6.51 -24.87 29.78
CA ALA A 275 -5.39 -23.91 29.82
C ALA A 275 -4.08 -24.40 30.46
N ASP A 276 -4.08 -25.50 31.22
CA ASP A 276 -2.85 -26.11 31.76
C ASP A 276 -2.16 -27.09 30.80
N GLY A 277 -2.84 -27.55 29.74
CA GLY A 277 -2.23 -28.41 28.69
C GLY A 277 -1.49 -27.63 27.60
N VAL A 278 -1.83 -26.35 27.43
CA VAL A 278 -1.25 -25.48 26.38
C VAL A 278 0.17 -25.02 26.79
N ALA A 279 0.41 -24.81 28.08
CA ALA A 279 1.73 -24.39 28.57
C ALA A 279 2.80 -25.49 28.45
N THR A 280 2.41 -26.77 28.46
CA THR A 280 3.37 -27.89 28.35
C THR A 280 3.53 -28.43 26.93
N ALA A 281 2.57 -28.19 26.02
CA ALA A 281 2.66 -28.61 24.62
C ALA A 281 3.41 -27.60 23.71
N ILE A 282 3.53 -26.33 24.11
CA ILE A 282 4.25 -25.30 23.35
C ILE A 282 5.78 -25.44 23.48
N ALA A 283 6.29 -26.22 24.44
CA ALA A 283 7.71 -26.52 24.55
C ALA A 283 8.12 -27.71 23.66
N THR A 284 7.93 -27.60 22.34
CA THR A 284 8.47 -28.61 21.41
C THR A 284 9.98 -28.43 21.22
N PRO A 285 10.75 -29.50 20.91
CA PRO A 285 12.20 -29.48 20.67
C PRO A 285 12.66 -28.50 19.58
N ALA A 286 11.72 -27.95 18.80
CA ALA A 286 11.94 -26.96 17.75
C ALA A 286 12.31 -25.55 18.29
N LEU A 287 11.81 -25.15 19.47
CA LEU A 287 12.20 -23.87 20.09
C LEU A 287 13.67 -23.92 20.56
N ARG A 288 14.10 -25.04 21.16
CA ARG A 288 15.52 -25.28 21.48
C ARG A 288 16.43 -25.35 20.24
N LYS A 289 15.93 -25.84 19.10
CA LYS A 289 16.68 -25.84 17.83
C LYS A 289 16.72 -24.47 17.14
N ALA A 290 15.70 -23.63 17.33
CA ALA A 290 15.66 -22.28 16.79
C ALA A 290 16.58 -21.32 17.58
N GLU A 291 16.61 -21.44 18.91
CA GLU A 291 17.60 -20.76 19.75
C GLU A 291 19.02 -21.27 19.43
N ALA A 292 19.21 -22.58 19.26
CA ALA A 292 20.49 -23.13 18.83
C ALA A 292 20.92 -22.69 17.42
N ALA A 293 19.99 -22.44 16.49
CA ALA A 293 20.31 -21.94 15.15
C ALA A 293 20.67 -20.45 15.16
N ALA A 294 20.02 -19.64 16.01
CA ALA A 294 20.40 -18.25 16.24
C ALA A 294 21.77 -18.14 16.95
N ASP A 295 22.04 -19.03 17.91
CA ASP A 295 23.35 -19.16 18.56
C ASP A 295 24.43 -19.63 17.58
N VAL A 296 24.12 -20.56 16.66
CA VAL A 296 25.03 -20.96 15.57
C VAL A 296 25.30 -19.80 14.63
N MET A 297 24.31 -18.96 14.32
CA MET A 297 24.51 -17.78 13.48
C MET A 297 25.37 -16.72 14.19
N GLN A 298 25.18 -16.50 15.49
CA GLN A 298 26.09 -15.65 16.28
C GLN A 298 27.49 -16.25 16.43
N LEU A 299 27.61 -17.57 16.56
CA LEU A 299 28.89 -18.28 16.59
C LEU A 299 29.60 -18.23 15.23
N CYS A 300 28.88 -18.29 14.10
CA CYS A 300 29.44 -18.13 12.76
C CYS A 300 29.90 -16.69 12.52
N VAL A 301 29.16 -15.69 13.00
CA VAL A 301 29.57 -14.26 12.97
C VAL A 301 30.77 -14.01 13.89
N ALA A 302 30.82 -14.66 15.06
CA ALA A 302 31.97 -14.61 15.98
C ALA A 302 33.20 -15.34 15.45
N ALA A 303 33.03 -16.46 14.74
CA ALA A 303 34.11 -17.20 14.09
C ALA A 303 34.66 -16.45 12.86
N ALA A 304 33.80 -15.77 12.10
CA ALA A 304 34.20 -14.92 10.99
C ALA A 304 34.98 -13.67 11.44
N THR A 305 34.74 -13.17 12.66
CA THR A 305 35.49 -12.06 13.24
C THR A 305 36.79 -12.47 13.91
N GLN A 306 36.97 -13.76 14.25
CA GLN A 306 38.22 -14.28 14.82
C GLN A 306 39.26 -14.73 13.78
N ASN A 307 38.86 -14.98 12.53
CA ASN A 307 39.78 -15.44 11.48
C ASN A 307 40.31 -14.29 10.62
N LYS A 308 40.81 -13.23 11.28
CA LYS A 308 41.58 -12.18 10.63
C LYS A 308 42.97 -12.77 10.31
N PRO A 309 43.41 -12.85 9.03
CA PRO A 309 44.75 -13.32 8.73
C PRO A 309 45.76 -12.36 9.36
N SER A 310 46.69 -12.91 10.13
CA SER A 310 47.85 -12.19 10.64
C SER A 310 48.60 -11.52 9.49
N THR A 311 48.73 -10.20 9.62
CA THR A 311 49.64 -9.32 8.87
C THR A 311 50.93 -10.01 8.45
N MET A 312 51.12 -10.21 7.14
CA MET A 312 52.44 -10.28 6.54
C MET A 312 52.75 -8.93 5.89
N THR A 313 53.76 -8.30 6.45
CA THR A 313 54.47 -7.13 5.95
C THR A 313 54.99 -7.38 4.54
N SER A 314 54.52 -6.60 3.57
CA SER A 314 55.27 -6.29 2.36
C SER A 314 55.16 -4.80 2.12
N GLU A 315 56.27 -4.10 2.31
CA GLU A 315 56.43 -2.70 1.93
C GLU A 315 56.21 -2.56 0.41
N ALA A 316 55.30 -1.66 0.04
CA ALA A 316 55.19 -1.06 -1.28
C ALA A 316 54.84 0.43 -1.10
N PRO A 317 55.33 1.31 -1.98
CA PRO A 317 55.84 2.63 -1.59
C PRO A 317 54.73 3.62 -1.25
N ARG A 318 55.02 4.49 -0.27
CA ARG A 318 54.28 5.75 -0.05
C ARG A 318 54.17 6.49 -1.40
N ARG A 319 52.98 6.50 -1.99
CA ARG A 319 52.57 7.51 -2.95
C ARG A 319 51.71 8.53 -2.23
N GLU A 320 52.10 9.78 -2.40
CA GLU A 320 51.55 10.98 -1.80
C GLU A 320 50.02 11.03 -1.92
N GLU A 321 49.39 11.37 -0.80
CA GLU A 321 47.98 11.72 -0.70
C GLU A 321 47.65 12.87 -1.68
N THR A 322 47.06 12.51 -2.81
CA THR A 322 46.07 13.36 -3.47
C THR A 322 44.72 12.70 -3.25
N ALA A 323 44.16 12.91 -2.06
CA ALA A 323 42.82 12.45 -1.72
C ALA A 323 41.79 13.24 -2.52
N THR A 324 41.47 12.80 -3.73
CA THR A 324 40.14 13.01 -4.30
C THR A 324 39.16 12.32 -3.35
N MET A 325 38.29 13.10 -2.68
CA MET A 325 37.22 12.53 -1.85
C MET A 325 36.30 11.69 -2.75
N VAL A 326 36.47 10.37 -2.72
CA VAL A 326 35.56 9.42 -3.36
C VAL A 326 34.42 9.16 -2.38
N ASP A 327 33.18 9.38 -2.82
CA ASP A 327 32.00 9.19 -1.97
C ASP A 327 31.76 7.70 -1.70
N LYS A 328 31.68 7.31 -0.42
CA LYS A 328 31.26 5.97 -0.02
C LYS A 328 29.74 5.91 0.09
N LEU A 329 29.08 5.23 -0.84
CA LEU A 329 27.64 5.06 -0.82
C LEU A 329 27.25 4.00 0.22
N LYS A 330 26.57 4.44 1.27
CA LYS A 330 25.93 3.56 2.24
C LYS A 330 24.43 3.47 1.96
N PRO A 331 23.82 2.27 2.05
CA PRO A 331 22.39 2.10 1.76
C PRO A 331 21.48 2.87 2.73
N VAL A 332 21.88 3.03 3.99
CA VAL A 332 21.08 3.71 5.02
C VAL A 332 20.92 5.20 4.71
N GLY A 333 19.69 5.62 4.42
CA GLY A 333 19.33 7.02 4.16
C GLY A 333 19.54 7.50 2.72
N LEU A 334 19.97 6.61 1.81
CA LEU A 334 20.16 6.94 0.41
C LEU A 334 18.82 6.91 -0.35
N SER A 335 18.41 8.06 -0.88
CA SER A 335 17.21 8.16 -1.70
C SER A 335 17.47 7.74 -3.16
N LEU A 336 16.44 7.30 -3.88
CA LEU A 336 16.53 7.05 -5.32
C LEU A 336 16.95 8.29 -6.12
N ALA A 337 16.57 9.49 -5.64
CA ALA A 337 16.98 10.75 -6.26
C ALA A 337 18.49 11.00 -6.10
N SER A 338 19.04 10.62 -4.95
CA SER A 338 20.49 10.68 -4.68
C SER A 338 21.25 9.66 -5.52
N LEU A 339 20.76 8.42 -5.65
CA LEU A 339 21.41 7.38 -6.45
C LEU A 339 21.54 7.78 -7.94
N ARG A 340 20.55 8.48 -8.49
CA ARG A 340 20.58 9.01 -9.87
C ARG A 340 21.69 10.03 -10.12
N GLN A 341 22.29 10.59 -9.07
CA GLN A 341 23.46 11.46 -9.21
C GLN A 341 24.71 10.68 -9.60
N TYR A 342 24.80 9.41 -9.19
CA TYR A 342 25.95 8.53 -9.40
C TYR A 342 25.75 7.52 -10.54
N VAL A 343 24.50 7.17 -10.88
CA VAL A 343 24.16 6.10 -11.84
C VAL A 343 23.15 6.59 -12.89
N GLN A 344 23.35 6.23 -14.15
CA GLN A 344 22.37 6.44 -15.21
C GLN A 344 21.28 5.36 -15.13
N LEU A 345 20.25 5.61 -14.32
CA LEU A 345 19.16 4.66 -14.07
C LEU A 345 18.06 4.76 -15.14
N GLN A 346 17.83 3.66 -15.86
CA GLN A 346 16.76 3.53 -16.85
C GLN A 346 15.80 2.41 -16.45
N ILE A 347 14.56 2.76 -16.09
CA ILE A 347 13.53 1.79 -15.68
C ILE A 347 12.59 1.58 -16.87
N LYS A 348 12.47 0.34 -17.35
CA LYS A 348 11.51 -0.02 -18.40
C LYS A 348 10.13 -0.33 -17.79
N GLU A 349 9.07 -0.03 -18.52
CA GLU A 349 7.69 -0.31 -18.11
C GLU A 349 7.45 -1.81 -17.95
N SER A 350 6.74 -2.22 -16.88
CA SER A 350 6.34 -3.60 -16.65
C SER A 350 5.53 -4.17 -17.82
N ARG A 351 6.14 -5.06 -18.60
CA ARG A 351 5.54 -5.82 -19.70
C ARG A 351 5.82 -7.32 -19.46
N PRO A 352 5.06 -8.25 -20.08
CA PRO A 352 5.43 -9.66 -20.04
C PRO A 352 6.76 -9.86 -20.77
N TYR A 353 7.86 -9.90 -20.02
CA TYR A 353 9.20 -10.08 -20.56
C TYR A 353 9.48 -11.56 -20.84
N PRO A 354 10.24 -11.90 -21.91
CA PRO A 354 10.56 -13.29 -22.24
C PRO A 354 11.28 -14.05 -21.12
N TRP A 355 12.04 -13.36 -20.26
CA TRP A 355 12.73 -14.01 -19.14
C TRP A 355 11.77 -14.47 -18.03
N LEU A 356 10.56 -13.92 -17.95
CA LEU A 356 9.51 -14.32 -17.01
C LEU A 356 8.67 -15.50 -17.48
N ASP A 357 8.75 -15.89 -18.77
CA ASP A 357 8.02 -17.06 -19.28
C ASP A 357 8.66 -18.37 -18.80
N VAL A 358 8.07 -19.00 -17.79
CA VAL A 358 8.58 -20.23 -17.17
C VAL A 358 7.84 -21.50 -17.63
N SER A 359 7.10 -21.43 -18.74
CA SER A 359 6.35 -22.57 -19.28
C SER A 359 7.22 -23.79 -19.62
N SER A 360 8.49 -23.56 -19.97
CA SER A 360 9.47 -24.60 -20.28
C SER A 360 10.10 -25.27 -19.06
N ILE A 361 9.96 -24.69 -17.85
CA ILE A 361 10.58 -25.23 -16.64
C ILE A 361 9.63 -26.22 -15.96
N VAL A 362 10.05 -27.48 -15.93
CA VAL A 362 9.36 -28.56 -15.24
C VAL A 362 10.05 -28.83 -13.91
N LEU A 363 9.27 -28.85 -12.83
CA LEU A 363 9.74 -29.18 -11.50
C LEU A 363 9.69 -30.70 -11.31
N SER A 364 10.72 -31.27 -10.68
CA SER A 364 10.72 -32.69 -10.34
C SER A 364 9.71 -33.00 -9.23
N GLU A 365 9.39 -34.29 -9.04
CA GLU A 365 8.45 -34.73 -8.00
C GLU A 365 8.98 -34.40 -6.59
N THR A 366 10.30 -34.50 -6.38
CA THR A 366 10.95 -34.15 -5.12
C THR A 366 10.90 -32.64 -4.86
N GLU A 367 11.16 -31.82 -5.87
CA GLU A 367 11.04 -30.35 -5.78
C GLU A 367 9.60 -29.92 -5.50
N THR A 368 8.64 -30.52 -6.19
CA THR A 368 7.22 -30.25 -5.99
C THR A 368 6.79 -30.60 -4.57
N THR A 369 7.29 -31.73 -4.03
CA THR A 369 7.02 -32.14 -2.65
C THR A 369 7.66 -31.18 -1.63
N ARG A 370 8.91 -30.74 -1.85
CA ARG A 370 9.59 -29.76 -1.00
C ARG A 370 8.91 -28.38 -1.05
N LEU A 371 8.51 -27.92 -2.23
CA LEU A 371 7.75 -26.69 -2.40
C LEU A 371 6.42 -26.75 -1.67
N LYS A 372 5.70 -27.87 -1.79
CA LYS A 372 4.45 -28.08 -1.08
C LYS A 372 4.66 -28.05 0.43
N PHE A 373 5.74 -28.64 0.93
CA PHE A 373 6.11 -28.56 2.35
C PHE A 373 6.39 -27.12 2.81
N ILE A 374 7.17 -26.35 2.04
CA ILE A 374 7.43 -24.93 2.32
C ILE A 374 6.13 -24.13 2.31
N GLN A 375 5.30 -24.32 1.28
CA GLN A 375 3.99 -23.66 1.18
C GLN A 375 3.08 -24.02 2.34
N ASP A 376 2.99 -25.29 2.72
CA ASP A 376 2.15 -25.75 3.83
C ASP A 376 2.67 -25.24 5.19
N ASP A 377 3.98 -25.17 5.41
CA ASP A 377 4.56 -24.58 6.63
C ASP A 377 4.29 -23.06 6.71
N LEU A 378 4.35 -22.34 5.59
CA LEU A 378 4.10 -20.90 5.54
C LEU A 378 2.61 -20.54 5.53
N ARG A 379 1.74 -21.42 5.02
CA ARG A 379 0.29 -21.19 4.88
C ARG A 379 -0.38 -20.90 6.22
N TYR A 380 0.15 -21.47 7.31
CA TYR A 380 -0.37 -21.28 8.67
C TYR A 380 0.43 -20.29 9.52
N ARG A 381 1.40 -19.58 8.93
CA ARG A 381 2.24 -18.62 9.66
C ARG A 381 1.92 -17.17 9.25
N GLN A 382 1.94 -16.28 10.24
CA GLN A 382 1.86 -14.85 10.03
C GLN A 382 3.25 -14.31 9.67
N VAL A 383 3.66 -14.53 8.41
CA VAL A 383 4.98 -14.13 7.88
C VAL A 383 5.26 -12.63 8.10
N GLN A 384 4.22 -11.80 8.12
CA GLN A 384 4.31 -10.36 8.41
C GLN A 384 4.71 -10.02 9.86
N LEU A 385 4.48 -10.94 10.81
CA LEU A 385 4.87 -10.77 12.22
C LEU A 385 6.23 -11.40 12.55
N MET A 386 6.79 -12.17 11.63
CA MET A 386 8.07 -12.84 11.81
C MET A 386 9.21 -11.81 11.62
N ASN A 387 10.31 -11.99 12.36
CA ASN A 387 11.50 -11.19 12.09
C ASN A 387 12.12 -11.58 10.73
N GLU A 388 12.89 -10.69 10.12
CA GLU A 388 13.55 -10.91 8.81
C GLU A 388 14.30 -12.24 8.78
N ALA A 389 15.12 -12.53 9.79
CA ALA A 389 15.89 -13.77 9.87
C ALA A 389 15.02 -15.05 9.90
N THR A 390 13.82 -14.98 10.47
CA THR A 390 12.91 -16.13 10.53
C THR A 390 12.18 -16.32 9.20
N VAL A 391 11.80 -15.23 8.52
CA VAL A 391 11.26 -15.31 7.15
C VAL A 391 12.34 -15.83 6.20
N TRP A 392 13.56 -15.32 6.34
CA TRP A 392 14.72 -15.73 5.57
C TRP A 392 14.99 -17.24 5.68
N SER A 393 15.18 -17.75 6.89
CA SER A 393 15.55 -19.15 7.13
C SER A 393 14.45 -20.16 6.79
N ARG A 394 13.18 -19.76 6.82
CA ARG A 394 12.04 -20.68 6.63
C ARG A 394 11.38 -20.62 5.26
N ALA A 395 11.53 -19.49 4.58
CA ALA A 395 10.75 -19.16 3.39
C ALA A 395 11.70 -18.90 2.21
N ILE A 396 12.54 -17.87 2.35
CA ILE A 396 13.37 -17.35 1.27
C ILE A 396 14.54 -18.27 0.93
N TYR A 397 15.37 -18.61 1.92
CA TYR A 397 16.55 -19.43 1.71
C TYR A 397 16.23 -20.83 1.16
N PRO A 398 15.20 -21.55 1.66
CA PRO A 398 14.80 -22.82 1.06
C PRO A 398 14.40 -22.74 -0.41
N LEU A 399 13.77 -21.64 -0.85
CA LEU A 399 13.44 -21.44 -2.26
C LEU A 399 14.68 -21.21 -3.13
N LEU A 400 15.68 -20.49 -2.61
CA LEU A 400 16.98 -20.33 -3.27
C LEU A 400 17.71 -21.67 -3.39
N MET A 401 17.72 -22.48 -2.32
CA MET A 401 18.31 -23.81 -2.35
C MET A 401 17.67 -24.74 -3.39
N LEU A 402 16.37 -24.61 -3.64
CA LEU A 402 15.68 -25.40 -4.69
C LEU A 402 16.08 -24.99 -6.11
N ALA A 403 16.66 -23.80 -6.26
CA ALA A 403 17.13 -23.28 -7.53
C ALA A 403 18.60 -23.61 -7.84
N GLU A 404 19.34 -24.15 -6.88
CA GLU A 404 20.73 -24.57 -7.05
C GLU A 404 20.88 -25.60 -8.18
N ALA A 405 21.96 -25.48 -8.94
CA ALA A 405 22.31 -26.41 -10.01
C ALA A 405 23.80 -26.31 -10.36
N GLY A 406 24.45 -27.47 -10.51
CA GLY A 406 25.88 -27.54 -10.85
C GLY A 406 26.74 -26.88 -9.78
N SER A 407 27.57 -25.91 -10.17
CA SER A 407 28.42 -25.11 -9.28
C SER A 407 27.71 -23.89 -8.66
N ILE A 408 26.41 -23.67 -8.95
CA ILE A 408 25.66 -22.53 -8.44
C ILE A 408 24.92 -22.89 -7.15
N HIS A 409 25.27 -22.19 -6.07
CA HIS A 409 24.75 -22.45 -4.72
C HIS A 409 24.18 -21.18 -4.06
N ALA A 410 23.28 -21.37 -3.08
CA ALA A 410 22.65 -20.29 -2.33
C ALA A 410 23.46 -19.93 -1.07
N TYR A 411 23.87 -18.67 -0.99
CA TYR A 411 24.59 -18.10 0.15
C TYR A 411 23.79 -16.97 0.80
N SER A 412 24.09 -16.65 2.06
CA SER A 412 23.47 -15.56 2.80
C SER A 412 24.51 -14.64 3.44
N GLY A 413 24.21 -13.34 3.52
CA GLY A 413 25.08 -12.36 4.19
C GLY A 413 26.40 -12.11 3.48
N ILE A 414 26.37 -12.04 2.14
CA ILE A 414 27.58 -11.85 1.32
C ILE A 414 27.91 -10.37 1.21
N ALA A 415 29.11 -10.00 1.66
CA ALA A 415 29.62 -8.65 1.48
C ALA A 415 30.06 -8.43 0.02
N LEU A 416 29.53 -7.39 -0.61
CA LEU A 416 29.84 -6.99 -1.97
C LEU A 416 30.48 -5.60 -1.95
N GLN A 417 31.69 -5.51 -2.49
CA GLN A 417 32.47 -4.27 -2.55
C GLN A 417 32.81 -3.95 -4.00
N ALA A 418 32.54 -2.71 -4.42
CA ALA A 418 32.83 -2.25 -5.77
C ALA A 418 33.36 -0.82 -5.76
N ALA A 419 34.40 -0.57 -6.57
CA ALA A 419 35.03 0.74 -6.69
C ALA A 419 34.80 1.30 -8.10
N PHE A 420 33.82 2.19 -8.22
CA PHE A 420 33.57 2.96 -9.43
C PHE A 420 34.41 4.26 -9.41
N PRO A 421 34.63 4.91 -10.57
CA PRO A 421 35.49 6.10 -10.63
C PRO A 421 35.09 7.24 -9.68
N ASN A 422 33.80 7.42 -9.40
CA ASN A 422 33.27 8.53 -8.59
C ASN A 422 32.73 8.13 -7.22
N PHE A 423 32.61 6.82 -6.95
CA PHE A 423 32.00 6.35 -5.72
C PHE A 423 32.39 4.89 -5.43
N GLU A 424 32.35 4.53 -4.16
CA GLU A 424 32.54 3.15 -3.71
C GLU A 424 31.22 2.61 -3.14
N ILE A 425 30.95 1.34 -3.42
CA ILE A 425 29.82 0.59 -2.85
C ILE A 425 30.39 -0.41 -1.83
N ASP A 426 29.79 -0.43 -0.64
CA ASP A 426 30.06 -1.43 0.40
C ASP A 426 28.72 -1.85 1.01
N VAL A 427 28.22 -3.03 0.60
CA VAL A 427 26.89 -3.54 0.97
C VAL A 427 26.95 -5.02 1.32
N ILE A 428 25.95 -5.50 2.06
CA ILE A 428 25.78 -6.90 2.40
C ILE A 428 24.47 -7.35 1.79
N ALA A 429 24.52 -8.30 0.86
CA ALA A 429 23.33 -8.92 0.30
C ALA A 429 22.79 -9.98 1.28
N ASP A 430 21.49 -9.93 1.56
CA ASP A 430 20.85 -10.91 2.44
C ASP A 430 21.00 -12.33 1.86
N GLY A 431 20.91 -12.48 0.53
CA GLY A 431 21.30 -13.70 -0.14
C GLY A 431 21.74 -13.55 -1.58
N VAL A 432 22.41 -14.61 -2.05
CA VAL A 432 23.06 -14.66 -3.35
C VAL A 432 22.94 -16.06 -3.93
N LEU A 433 22.65 -16.17 -5.23
CA LEU A 433 22.96 -17.36 -6.03
C LEU A 433 24.20 -17.05 -6.87
N GLY A 434 25.29 -17.75 -6.61
CA GLY A 434 26.57 -17.53 -7.27
C GLY A 434 27.38 -18.82 -7.36
N GLU A 435 28.50 -18.76 -8.09
CA GLU A 435 29.38 -19.90 -8.26
C GLU A 435 30.19 -20.18 -7.00
N GLU A 436 30.18 -21.43 -6.53
CA GLU A 436 31.02 -21.86 -5.43
C GLU A 436 32.39 -22.32 -5.92
N SER A 437 33.43 -21.74 -5.34
CA SER A 437 34.82 -22.13 -5.54
C SER A 437 35.47 -22.26 -4.16
N SER A 438 36.02 -23.45 -3.86
CA SER A 438 36.77 -23.71 -2.62
C SER A 438 36.02 -23.41 -1.31
N GLY A 439 34.69 -23.59 -1.28
CA GLY A 439 33.85 -23.34 -0.10
C GLY A 439 33.48 -21.88 0.13
N THR A 440 33.73 -21.01 -0.85
CA THR A 440 33.32 -19.61 -0.87
C THR A 440 32.59 -19.29 -2.17
N VAL A 441 31.60 -18.40 -2.11
CA VAL A 441 30.94 -17.88 -3.31
C VAL A 441 31.82 -16.83 -3.97
N GLU A 442 32.09 -17.00 -5.26
CA GLU A 442 32.87 -16.09 -6.08
C GLU A 442 32.03 -15.65 -7.29
N ALA A 443 32.50 -14.61 -7.99
CA ALA A 443 31.90 -14.23 -9.26
C ALA A 443 31.98 -15.42 -10.25
N PRO A 444 30.92 -15.71 -11.02
CA PRO A 444 29.77 -14.85 -11.27
C PRO A 444 28.64 -14.96 -10.23
N PHE A 445 28.17 -13.80 -9.79
CA PHE A 445 26.92 -13.64 -9.04
C PHE A 445 25.75 -13.55 -10.02
N LEU A 446 24.73 -14.41 -9.86
CA LEU A 446 23.60 -14.51 -10.78
C LEU A 446 22.34 -13.84 -10.24
N VAL A 447 22.01 -14.14 -8.98
CA VAL A 447 20.86 -13.56 -8.28
C VAL A 447 21.33 -12.92 -6.99
N VAL A 448 20.89 -11.70 -6.75
CA VAL A 448 21.02 -11.03 -5.46
C VAL A 448 19.64 -10.87 -4.84
N VAL A 449 19.54 -11.10 -3.54
CA VAL A 449 18.27 -11.13 -2.80
C VAL A 449 18.36 -10.18 -1.61
N GLU A 450 17.36 -9.31 -1.52
CA GLU A 450 17.18 -8.38 -0.41
C GLU A 450 15.86 -8.67 0.32
N ALA A 451 15.87 -8.83 1.64
CA ALA A 451 14.69 -9.16 2.41
C ALA A 451 14.39 -8.11 3.49
N LYS A 452 13.17 -7.55 3.47
CA LYS A 452 12.74 -6.55 4.46
C LYS A 452 11.52 -6.97 5.27
N ARG A 453 11.52 -6.54 6.54
CA ARG A 453 10.42 -6.66 7.51
C ARG A 453 9.36 -5.60 7.22
N GLY A 454 8.26 -6.02 6.61
CA GLY A 454 7.05 -5.20 6.54
C GLY A 454 7.25 -3.77 6.00
N VAL A 455 6.27 -2.90 6.23
CA VAL A 455 6.11 -1.60 5.52
C VAL A 455 6.85 -0.43 6.23
N GLU A 456 7.43 -0.65 7.41
CA GLU A 456 8.10 0.41 8.20
C GLU A 456 9.59 0.60 7.84
N GLY A 457 10.14 -0.21 6.93
CA GLY A 457 11.53 -0.15 6.48
C GLY A 457 11.80 0.89 5.38
N GLN A 458 13.07 1.30 5.22
CA GLN A 458 13.52 2.08 4.06
C GLN A 458 13.26 1.30 2.76
N ASN A 459 13.04 2.01 1.65
CA ASN A 459 12.77 1.41 0.34
C ASN A 459 13.86 0.38 -0.04
N PRO A 460 13.54 -0.93 -0.18
CA PRO A 460 14.52 -1.98 -0.44
C PRO A 460 15.21 -1.84 -1.80
N LEU A 461 14.60 -1.08 -2.73
CA LEU A 461 15.12 -0.94 -4.08
C LEU A 461 16.49 -0.25 -4.13
N THR A 462 16.74 0.74 -3.28
CA THR A 462 18.03 1.42 -3.29
C THR A 462 19.15 0.45 -2.89
N GLN A 463 18.90 -0.36 -1.87
CA GLN A 463 19.85 -1.37 -1.40
C GLN A 463 20.06 -2.45 -2.47
N LEU A 464 18.97 -3.00 -3.03
CA LEU A 464 19.07 -3.99 -4.10
C LEU A 464 19.80 -3.45 -5.34
N TYR A 465 19.62 -2.18 -5.71
CA TYR A 465 20.37 -1.59 -6.83
C TYR A 465 21.87 -1.48 -6.55
N LEU A 466 22.26 -1.13 -5.31
CA LEU A 466 23.66 -1.09 -4.94
C LEU A 466 24.28 -2.49 -4.98
N GLU A 467 23.58 -3.50 -4.48
CA GLU A 467 24.04 -4.88 -4.51
C GLU A 467 24.13 -5.43 -5.94
N VAL A 468 23.15 -5.14 -6.79
CA VAL A 468 23.17 -5.47 -8.22
C VAL A 468 24.34 -4.81 -8.94
N LEU A 469 24.61 -3.54 -8.66
CA LEU A 469 25.76 -2.81 -9.22
C LEU A 469 27.09 -3.42 -8.76
N ALA A 470 27.20 -3.75 -7.48
CA ALA A 470 28.41 -4.36 -6.92
C ALA A 470 28.63 -5.78 -7.48
N ALA A 471 27.59 -6.60 -7.55
CA ALA A 471 27.63 -7.92 -8.16
C ALA A 471 28.02 -7.85 -9.66
N ALA A 472 27.41 -6.93 -10.42
CA ALA A 472 27.77 -6.70 -11.82
C ALA A 472 29.24 -6.28 -11.98
N TYR A 473 29.72 -5.37 -11.12
CA TYR A 473 31.11 -4.92 -11.16
C TYR A 473 32.09 -6.06 -10.90
N LEU A 474 31.82 -6.89 -9.89
CA LEU A 474 32.66 -8.06 -9.58
C LEU A 474 32.64 -9.10 -10.71
N ASN A 475 31.49 -9.33 -11.35
CA ASN A 475 31.41 -10.19 -12.53
C ASN A 475 32.23 -9.63 -13.70
N TRP A 476 32.14 -8.33 -13.95
CA TRP A 476 32.94 -7.65 -14.97
C TRP A 476 34.43 -7.73 -14.70
N GLN A 477 34.86 -7.60 -13.44
CA GLN A 477 36.28 -7.82 -13.08
C GLN A 477 36.74 -9.25 -13.34
N ALA A 478 35.85 -10.24 -13.20
CA ALA A 478 36.18 -11.64 -13.39
C ALA A 478 36.25 -12.05 -14.88
N ASP A 479 35.35 -11.54 -15.74
CA ASP A 479 35.23 -11.99 -17.13
C ASP A 479 35.52 -10.92 -18.21
N GLY A 480 35.62 -9.65 -17.82
CA GLY A 480 35.89 -8.52 -18.72
C GLY A 480 34.74 -8.13 -19.66
N ASN A 481 33.55 -8.74 -19.54
CA ASN A 481 32.44 -8.47 -20.46
C ASN A 481 31.88 -7.06 -20.23
N PRO A 482 31.78 -6.22 -21.28
CA PRO A 482 31.43 -4.80 -21.14
C PRO A 482 29.97 -4.55 -20.70
N THR A 483 29.16 -5.60 -20.67
CA THR A 483 27.78 -5.56 -20.18
C THR A 483 27.50 -6.81 -19.38
N GLN A 484 27.01 -6.62 -18.15
CA GLN A 484 26.67 -7.70 -17.23
C GLN A 484 25.17 -7.75 -17.03
N THR A 485 24.61 -8.95 -17.11
CA THR A 485 23.22 -9.20 -16.75
C THR A 485 23.18 -9.80 -15.36
N ILE A 486 22.56 -9.11 -14.42
CA ILE A 486 22.36 -9.58 -13.04
C ILE A 486 20.87 -9.63 -12.78
N PHE A 487 20.40 -10.68 -12.11
CA PHE A 487 19.05 -10.73 -11.61
C PHE A 487 19.03 -10.31 -10.14
N GLY A 488 18.04 -9.53 -9.77
CA GLY A 488 17.78 -9.16 -8.38
C GLY A 488 16.39 -9.63 -7.99
N CYS A 489 16.18 -9.88 -6.72
CA CYS A 489 14.82 -9.91 -6.19
C CYS A 489 14.81 -9.29 -4.79
N TYR A 490 13.70 -8.65 -4.47
CA TYR A 490 13.47 -8.25 -3.09
C TYR A 490 12.16 -8.84 -2.60
N THR A 491 12.15 -9.05 -1.29
CA THR A 491 10.96 -9.51 -0.58
C THR A 491 10.56 -8.48 0.45
N VAL A 492 9.25 -8.22 0.51
CA VAL A 492 8.65 -7.49 1.63
C VAL A 492 7.61 -8.45 2.22
N ALA A 493 7.83 -8.89 3.46
CA ALA A 493 7.07 -10.00 4.03
C ALA A 493 7.03 -11.26 3.14
N ASP A 494 5.90 -11.60 2.50
CA ASP A 494 5.71 -12.80 1.66
C ASP A 494 5.52 -12.49 0.17
N VAL A 495 5.83 -11.27 -0.26
CA VAL A 495 5.71 -10.85 -1.67
C VAL A 495 7.09 -10.67 -2.28
N TRP A 496 7.30 -11.35 -3.41
CA TRP A 496 8.52 -11.32 -4.19
C TRP A 496 8.35 -10.43 -5.40
N THR A 497 9.34 -9.58 -5.65
CA THR A 497 9.48 -8.85 -6.91
C THR A 497 10.86 -9.11 -7.48
N PHE A 498 10.90 -9.65 -8.69
CA PHE A 498 12.12 -9.88 -9.43
C PHE A 498 12.44 -8.68 -10.31
N LEU A 499 13.73 -8.48 -10.54
CA LEU A 499 14.24 -7.59 -11.53
C LEU A 499 15.35 -8.26 -12.35
N LYS A 500 15.44 -7.88 -13.62
CA LYS A 500 16.60 -8.13 -14.46
C LYS A 500 17.31 -6.79 -14.67
N ALA A 501 18.58 -6.74 -14.36
CA ALA A 501 19.43 -5.58 -14.53
C ALA A 501 20.48 -5.83 -15.61
N GLU A 502 20.62 -4.89 -16.55
CA GLU A 502 21.75 -4.82 -17.47
C GLU A 502 22.62 -3.63 -17.05
N VAL A 503 23.84 -3.93 -16.62
CA VAL A 503 24.82 -2.94 -16.18
C VAL A 503 25.93 -2.84 -17.20
N SER A 504 26.27 -1.63 -17.60
CA SER A 504 27.33 -1.33 -18.56
C SER A 504 28.08 -0.06 -18.18
N GLU A 505 29.19 0.22 -18.89
CA GLU A 505 29.98 1.43 -18.69
C GLU A 505 30.62 1.50 -17.29
N PHE A 506 31.20 0.39 -16.81
CA PHE A 506 31.81 0.28 -15.48
C PHE A 506 32.94 1.29 -15.21
N ASP A 507 33.70 1.65 -16.25
CA ASP A 507 34.77 2.66 -16.19
C ASP A 507 34.27 4.11 -16.36
N ALA A 508 32.97 4.31 -16.62
CA ALA A 508 32.43 5.65 -16.78
C ALA A 508 32.20 6.33 -15.42
N PRO A 509 32.24 7.67 -15.38
CA PRO A 509 31.92 8.44 -14.16
C PRO A 509 30.53 8.13 -13.60
N LYS A 510 29.60 7.67 -14.46
CA LYS A 510 28.27 7.18 -14.09
C LYS A 510 27.97 5.91 -14.89
N PRO A 511 28.02 4.72 -14.27
CA PRO A 511 27.64 3.49 -14.96
C PRO A 511 26.16 3.53 -15.34
N THR A 512 25.80 2.78 -16.38
CA THR A 512 24.42 2.66 -16.84
C THR A 512 23.78 1.42 -16.23
N LEU A 513 22.61 1.61 -15.60
CA LEU A 513 21.81 0.55 -14.98
C LEU A 513 20.41 0.54 -15.62
N LYS A 514 20.14 -0.47 -16.45
CA LYS A 514 18.83 -0.70 -17.07
C LYS A 514 18.09 -1.79 -16.33
N VAL A 515 16.87 -1.52 -15.88
CA VAL A 515 16.10 -2.44 -15.03
C VAL A 515 14.75 -2.78 -15.65
N GLU A 516 14.43 -4.07 -15.64
CA GLU A 516 13.15 -4.66 -16.02
C GLU A 516 12.54 -5.37 -14.81
N PHE A 517 11.27 -5.11 -14.49
CA PHE A 517 10.60 -5.67 -13.32
C PHE A 517 9.63 -6.79 -13.67
N SER A 518 9.49 -7.76 -12.76
CA SER A 518 8.37 -8.69 -12.74
C SER A 518 7.13 -8.06 -12.12
N ARG A 519 5.99 -8.74 -12.29
CA ARG A 519 4.85 -8.57 -11.40
C ARG A 519 5.20 -9.04 -9.99
N GLU A 520 4.40 -8.62 -9.01
CA GLU A 520 4.45 -9.17 -7.65
C GLU A 520 4.00 -10.65 -7.66
N LEU A 521 4.75 -11.47 -6.95
CA LEU A 521 4.50 -12.91 -6.77
C LEU A 521 4.33 -13.22 -5.28
N PHE A 522 3.23 -13.88 -4.93
CA PHE A 522 2.93 -14.20 -3.55
C PHE A 522 3.50 -15.56 -3.19
N GLU A 523 4.45 -15.61 -2.26
CA GLU A 523 5.18 -16.83 -1.90
C GLU A 523 4.25 -17.99 -1.50
N LYS A 524 3.20 -17.70 -0.74
CA LYS A 524 2.26 -18.72 -0.25
C LYS A 524 1.44 -19.40 -1.36
N SER A 525 1.14 -18.69 -2.45
CA SER A 525 0.32 -19.21 -3.55
C SER A 525 1.13 -19.54 -4.80
N GLU A 526 2.24 -18.85 -5.01
CA GLU A 526 2.99 -18.82 -6.26
C GLU A 526 4.46 -19.25 -6.06
N ALA A 527 4.82 -19.92 -4.95
CA ALA A 527 6.17 -20.47 -4.72
C ALA A 527 6.69 -21.32 -5.89
N ALA A 528 5.82 -22.07 -6.57
CA ALA A 528 6.20 -22.84 -7.75
C ALA A 528 6.65 -21.94 -8.92
N GLU A 529 5.99 -20.80 -9.13
CA GLU A 529 6.37 -19.83 -10.17
C GLU A 529 7.68 -19.13 -9.79
N ILE A 530 7.82 -18.72 -8.53
CA ILE A 530 9.05 -18.13 -7.96
C ILE A 530 10.25 -19.07 -8.16
N CYS A 531 10.10 -20.35 -7.76
CA CYS A 531 11.15 -21.36 -7.91
C CYS A 531 11.50 -21.60 -9.38
N LYS A 532 10.51 -21.65 -10.27
CA LYS A 532 10.77 -21.79 -11.71
C LYS A 532 11.52 -20.61 -12.31
N ILE A 533 11.23 -19.37 -11.87
CA ILE A 533 11.96 -18.18 -12.31
C ILE A 533 13.42 -18.28 -11.88
N LEU A 534 13.67 -18.60 -10.61
CA LEU A 534 15.03 -18.79 -10.09
C LEU A 534 15.79 -19.87 -10.86
N LYS A 535 15.18 -21.05 -11.07
CA LYS A 535 15.79 -22.14 -11.85
C LYS A 535 16.09 -21.74 -13.29
N LYS A 536 15.18 -21.01 -13.94
CA LYS A 536 15.41 -20.51 -15.30
C LYS A 536 16.62 -19.59 -15.37
N ILE A 537 16.77 -18.69 -14.38
CA ILE A 537 17.93 -17.79 -14.29
C ILE A 537 19.23 -18.59 -14.15
N VAL A 538 19.26 -19.56 -13.23
CA VAL A 538 20.45 -20.41 -13.01
C VAL A 538 20.78 -21.23 -14.27
N GLN A 539 19.78 -21.79 -14.95
CA GLN A 539 19.96 -22.58 -16.17
C GLN A 539 20.42 -21.76 -17.39
N GLN A 540 20.18 -20.45 -17.41
CA GLN A 540 20.65 -19.56 -18.47
C GLN A 540 22.16 -19.32 -18.40
N HIS A 541 22.83 -19.69 -17.30
CA HIS A 541 24.27 -19.48 -17.15
C HIS A 541 25.07 -20.64 -17.80
N PRO A 542 25.82 -20.39 -18.89
CA PRO A 542 26.35 -21.44 -19.77
C PRO A 542 27.50 -22.28 -19.18
N ARG A 543 28.01 -21.95 -17.99
CA ARG A 543 29.05 -22.75 -17.30
C ARG A 543 28.49 -23.89 -16.44
N ALA A 544 27.18 -23.96 -16.20
CA ALA A 544 26.56 -24.96 -15.34
C ALA A 544 26.51 -26.39 -15.93
N TRP A 545 27.05 -26.61 -17.14
CA TRP A 545 27.03 -27.90 -17.84
C TRP A 545 28.41 -28.28 -18.40
N VAL A 546 29.43 -28.38 -17.54
CA VAL A 546 30.65 -29.13 -17.88
C VAL A 546 31.02 -30.06 -16.72
N ALA A 547 30.86 -31.36 -17.00
CA ALA A 547 31.36 -32.55 -16.31
C ALA A 547 30.71 -32.97 -14.96
N ALA A 548 29.64 -33.76 -15.11
CA ALA A 548 29.40 -35.10 -14.55
C ALA A 548 30.23 -35.59 -13.36
#